data_AF-A0A527RGL4-F1
#
_entry.id   AF-A0A527RGL4-F1
#
_cell.length_a   1.000
_cell.length_b   1.000
_cell.length_c   1.000
_cell.angle_alpha   90.00
_cell.angle_beta   90.00
_cell.angle_gamma   90.00
#
_symmetry.space_group_name_H-M   'P 1'
#
loop_
_entity.id
_entity.type
_entity.pdbx_description
1 polymer ?
#
loop_
_entity_poly.entity_id
_entity_poly.type
_entity_poly.pdbx_seq_one_letter_code
_entity_poly.pdbx_strand_id
1 'polypeptide(L)'
;MTSTSLTESATEQAASRQRSVQRKVDATDRAMPKGKSKSQGAMQAGARQYPAPPFPKQHHPKPGEEWAIDPAPLYDAPFWQGSGKLAGKVALITG
;
A
#
# COMPACT_ATOMS: atom_id res chain seq x y z
N MET A 1 21.56 24.60 -12.57
CA MET A 1 21.48 23.29 -11.88
C MET A 1 21.33 23.53 -10.39
N THR A 2 20.13 23.82 -9.89
CA THR A 2 19.89 24.13 -8.45
C THR A 2 18.54 23.62 -7.93
N SER A 3 17.87 22.69 -8.63
CA SER A 3 16.49 22.29 -8.30
C SER A 3 16.36 21.03 -7.43
N THR A 4 17.44 20.33 -7.10
CA THR A 4 17.39 19.02 -6.41
C THR A 4 17.07 19.12 -4.93
N SER A 5 17.49 20.20 -4.25
CA SER A 5 17.39 20.32 -2.78
C SER A 5 15.97 20.57 -2.25
N LEU A 6 15.09 21.18 -3.06
CA LEU A 6 13.72 21.50 -2.64
C LEU A 6 12.82 20.24 -2.62
N THR A 7 13.05 19.28 -3.52
CA THR A 7 12.25 18.05 -3.63
C THR A 7 12.63 17.01 -2.57
N GLU A 8 13.92 16.88 -2.25
CA GLU A 8 14.40 16.02 -1.14
C GLU A 8 13.74 16.43 0.18
N SER A 9 13.70 17.73 0.49
CA SER A 9 13.06 18.23 1.71
C SER A 9 11.55 17.91 1.78
N ALA A 10 10.82 17.97 0.67
CA ALA A 10 9.38 17.70 0.67
C ALA A 10 9.05 16.21 0.90
N THR A 11 9.81 15.30 0.29
CA THR A 11 9.64 13.84 0.45
C THR A 11 10.00 13.38 1.86
N GLU A 12 11.09 13.90 2.43
CA GLU A 12 11.49 13.64 3.82
C GLU A 12 10.44 14.13 4.82
N GLN A 13 9.88 15.33 4.60
CA GLN A 13 8.80 15.87 5.41
C GLN A 13 7.55 14.99 5.33
N ALA A 14 7.16 14.52 4.15
CA ALA A 14 6.02 13.62 3.98
C ALA A 14 6.23 12.30 4.73
N ALA A 15 7.39 11.66 4.57
CA ALA A 15 7.73 10.43 5.28
C ALA A 15 7.75 10.62 6.81
N SER A 16 8.29 11.74 7.29
CA SER A 16 8.27 12.09 8.72
C SER A 16 6.85 12.24 9.27
N ARG A 17 5.98 12.95 8.55
CA ARG A 17 4.55 13.10 8.90
C ARG A 17 3.87 11.73 8.94
N GLN A 18 4.06 10.89 7.93
CA GLN A 18 3.49 9.54 7.88
C GLN A 18 3.93 8.68 9.06
N ARG A 19 5.22 8.69 9.42
CA ARG A 19 5.75 7.96 10.60
C ARG A 19 5.18 8.50 11.92
N SER A 20 4.94 9.81 12.02
CA SER A 20 4.29 10.38 13.20
C SER A 20 2.85 9.89 13.37
N VAL A 21 2.11 9.76 12.27
CA VAL A 21 0.74 9.20 12.27
C VAL A 21 0.77 7.73 12.63
N GLN A 22 1.70 6.95 12.07
CA GLN A 22 1.84 5.52 12.37
C GLN A 22 2.03 5.29 13.87
N ARG A 23 2.96 6.03 14.52
CA ARG A 23 3.20 5.92 15.96
C ARG A 23 1.94 6.14 16.82
N LYS A 24 1.08 7.09 16.41
CA LYS A 24 -0.19 7.37 17.11
C LYS A 24 -1.20 6.22 16.94
N VAL A 25 -1.29 5.65 15.74
CA VAL A 25 -2.14 4.49 15.46
C VAL A 25 -1.66 3.28 16.25
N ASP A 26 -0.35 3.00 16.22
CA ASP A 26 0.23 1.85 16.94
C ASP A 26 0.00 1.92 18.45
N ALA A 27 0.08 3.13 19.04
CA ALA A 27 -0.21 3.32 20.46
C ALA A 27 -1.68 3.02 20.78
N THR A 28 -2.60 3.47 19.94
CA THR A 28 -4.04 3.19 20.08
C THR A 28 -4.35 1.71 19.94
N ASP A 29 -3.79 1.05 18.90
CA ASP A 29 -4.01 -0.37 18.63
C ASP A 29 -3.47 -1.28 19.74
N ARG A 30 -2.38 -0.87 20.42
CA ARG A 30 -1.85 -1.59 21.60
C ARG A 30 -2.74 -1.43 22.83
N ALA A 31 -3.43 -0.30 22.96
CA ALA A 31 -4.30 -0.01 24.10
C ALA A 31 -5.68 -0.69 23.98
N MET A 32 -6.12 -1.05 22.77
CA MET A 32 -7.41 -1.70 22.54
C MET A 32 -7.35 -3.23 22.64
N PRO A 33 -8.38 -3.89 23.20
CA PRO A 33 -8.45 -5.35 23.25
C PRO A 33 -8.63 -5.93 21.83
N LYS A 34 -7.88 -6.97 21.50
CA LYS A 34 -8.00 -7.64 20.19
C LYS A 34 -9.25 -8.50 20.11
N GLY A 35 -10.25 -8.06 19.34
CA GLY A 35 -11.42 -8.86 19.01
C GLY A 35 -11.07 -10.05 18.10
N LYS A 36 -11.73 -11.20 18.31
CA LYS A 36 -11.64 -12.33 17.37
C LYS A 36 -12.48 -12.02 16.13
N SER A 37 -11.84 -11.87 14.97
CA SER A 37 -12.55 -11.80 13.69
C SER A 37 -12.96 -13.22 13.27
N LYS A 38 -14.24 -13.42 12.92
CA LYS A 38 -14.70 -14.66 12.28
C LYS A 38 -14.24 -14.64 10.82
N SER A 39 -13.47 -15.64 10.40
CA SER A 39 -13.03 -15.79 9.02
C SER A 39 -14.16 -16.34 8.16
N GLN A 40 -15.10 -15.49 7.75
CA GLN A 40 -15.80 -15.75 6.49
C GLN A 40 -14.77 -15.54 5.37
N GLY A 41 -14.67 -16.49 4.45
CA GLY A 41 -13.69 -16.44 3.35
C GLY A 41 -13.79 -15.12 2.59
N ALA A 42 -12.64 -14.58 2.15
CA ALA A 42 -12.62 -13.36 1.37
C ALA A 42 -13.42 -13.55 0.07
N MET A 43 -14.24 -12.56 -0.28
CA MET A 43 -14.97 -12.55 -1.55
C MET A 43 -13.98 -12.60 -2.73
N GLN A 44 -14.14 -13.58 -3.61
CA GLN A 44 -13.33 -13.77 -4.80
C GLN A 44 -14.15 -13.40 -6.04
N ALA A 45 -14.16 -12.11 -6.39
CA ALA A 45 -14.95 -11.58 -7.52
C ALA A 45 -14.10 -11.30 -8.78
N GLY A 46 -12.80 -11.61 -8.76
CA GLY A 46 -11.88 -11.32 -9.85
C GLY A 46 -11.64 -12.48 -10.81
N ALA A 47 -10.95 -12.20 -11.92
CA ALA A 47 -10.62 -13.17 -12.97
C ALA A 47 -9.50 -14.17 -12.60
N ARG A 48 -8.88 -14.01 -11.44
CA ARG A 48 -7.87 -14.93 -10.87
C ARG A 48 -8.15 -15.17 -9.40
N GLN A 49 -7.58 -16.23 -8.85
CA GLN A 49 -7.55 -16.47 -7.42
C GLN A 49 -6.65 -15.45 -6.72
N TYR A 50 -7.17 -14.80 -5.68
CA TYR A 50 -6.40 -13.89 -4.84
C TYR A 50 -6.08 -14.54 -3.49
N PRO A 51 -4.92 -14.22 -2.89
CA PRO A 51 -4.62 -14.64 -1.53
C PRO A 51 -5.75 -14.27 -0.57
N ALA A 52 -6.15 -15.22 0.27
CA ALA A 52 -7.21 -15.04 1.24
C ALA A 52 -6.66 -15.17 2.67
N PRO A 53 -7.30 -14.55 3.67
CA PRO A 53 -6.91 -14.72 5.06
C PRO A 53 -6.91 -16.20 5.51
N PRO A 54 -6.11 -16.56 6.54
CA PRO A 54 -5.30 -15.67 7.36
C PRO A 54 -3.96 -15.27 6.70
N PHE A 55 -3.65 -13.99 6.70
CA PHE A 55 -2.34 -13.47 6.30
C PHE A 55 -1.34 -13.54 7.47
N PRO A 56 -0.03 -13.63 7.17
CA PRO A 56 0.99 -13.50 8.19
C PRO A 56 0.91 -12.13 8.86
N LYS A 57 1.14 -12.12 10.18
CA LYS A 57 1.27 -10.86 10.91
C LYS A 57 2.56 -10.17 10.45
N GLN A 58 2.42 -8.98 9.91
CA GLN A 58 3.53 -8.16 9.45
C GLN A 58 3.27 -6.69 9.79
N HIS A 59 4.33 -5.93 10.04
CA HIS A 59 4.26 -4.53 10.39
C HIS A 59 5.42 -3.79 9.72
N HIS A 60 5.09 -2.82 8.86
CA HIS A 60 6.04 -2.11 8.02
C HIS A 60 6.04 -0.61 8.36
N PRO A 61 7.20 0.03 8.55
CA PRO A 61 7.27 1.46 8.77
C PRO A 61 6.86 2.22 7.50
N LYS A 62 6.08 3.30 7.62
CA LYS A 62 5.70 4.13 6.46
C LYS A 62 6.91 4.85 5.84
N PRO A 63 6.95 5.02 4.49
CA PRO A 63 5.92 4.63 3.51
C PRO A 63 5.86 3.13 3.23
N GLY A 64 6.88 2.36 3.61
CA GLY A 64 6.96 0.92 3.43
C GLY A 64 7.64 0.55 2.11
N GLU A 65 7.96 -0.73 1.99
CA GLU A 65 8.62 -1.31 0.83
C GLU A 65 7.75 -2.45 0.32
N GLU A 66 7.19 -2.32 -0.88
CA GLU A 66 6.21 -3.28 -1.40
C GLU A 66 6.77 -4.70 -1.51
N TRP A 67 8.05 -4.82 -1.90
CA TRP A 67 8.76 -6.10 -2.03
C TRP A 67 8.94 -6.85 -0.71
N ALA A 68 8.77 -6.18 0.43
CA ALA A 68 8.87 -6.79 1.76
C ALA A 68 7.53 -7.34 2.28
N ILE A 69 6.44 -7.19 1.52
CA ILE A 69 5.09 -7.65 1.89
C ILE A 69 4.92 -9.14 1.53
N ASP A 70 4.32 -9.90 2.45
CA ASP A 70 4.00 -11.32 2.24
C ASP A 70 2.50 -11.61 2.43
N PRO A 71 1.78 -12.17 1.45
CA PRO A 71 2.24 -12.47 0.09
C PRO A 71 2.49 -11.19 -0.72
N ALA A 72 3.39 -11.29 -1.70
CA ALA A 72 3.70 -10.19 -2.61
C ALA A 72 2.41 -9.66 -3.26
N PRO A 73 2.23 -8.33 -3.36
CA PRO A 73 1.07 -7.76 -4.02
C PRO A 73 1.01 -8.15 -5.49
N LEU A 74 -0.21 -8.40 -5.98
CA LEU A 74 -0.45 -8.74 -7.38
C LEU A 74 -0.81 -7.48 -8.18
N TYR A 75 0.15 -6.59 -8.40
CA TYR A 75 -0.05 -5.33 -9.16
C TYR A 75 -0.34 -5.56 -10.65
N ASP A 76 0.14 -6.67 -11.22
CA ASP A 76 -0.16 -7.04 -12.60
C ASP A 76 -1.64 -7.32 -12.78
N ALA A 77 -2.18 -6.87 -13.91
CA ALA A 77 -3.58 -7.08 -14.29
C ALA A 77 -3.66 -7.88 -15.60
N PRO A 78 -3.34 -9.19 -15.59
CA PRO A 78 -3.18 -9.99 -16.81
C PRO A 78 -4.48 -10.14 -17.61
N PHE A 79 -5.63 -9.99 -16.96
CA PHE A 79 -6.95 -10.07 -17.60
C PHE A 79 -7.59 -8.69 -17.85
N TRP A 80 -6.87 -7.60 -17.55
CA TRP A 80 -7.38 -6.27 -17.78
C TRP A 80 -7.24 -5.89 -19.26
N GLN A 81 -8.38 -5.63 -19.89
CA GLN A 81 -8.42 -5.12 -21.26
C GLN A 81 -8.79 -3.63 -21.24
N GLY A 82 -7.83 -2.79 -21.65
CA GLY A 82 -8.06 -1.36 -21.78
C GLY A 82 -9.05 -1.04 -22.89
N SER A 83 -9.95 -0.08 -22.66
CA SER A 83 -10.89 0.45 -23.66
C SER A 83 -10.30 1.56 -24.54
N GLY A 84 -8.98 1.77 -24.48
CA GLY A 84 -8.29 2.81 -25.24
C GLY A 84 -8.51 4.25 -24.74
N LYS A 85 -9.15 4.46 -23.58
CA LYS A 85 -9.47 5.81 -23.02
C LYS A 85 -8.29 6.77 -22.91
N LEU A 86 -7.07 6.25 -22.77
CA LEU A 86 -5.84 7.03 -22.63
C LEU A 86 -4.97 7.00 -23.90
N ALA A 87 -5.50 6.55 -25.04
CA ALA A 87 -4.76 6.54 -26.29
C ALA A 87 -4.27 7.96 -26.65
N GLY A 88 -2.99 8.07 -26.99
CA GLY A 88 -2.34 9.34 -27.34
C GLY A 88 -2.07 10.28 -26.16
N LYS A 89 -2.20 9.82 -24.91
CA LYS A 89 -1.84 10.59 -23.71
C LYS A 89 -0.44 10.23 -23.20
N VAL A 90 0.19 11.18 -22.53
CA VAL A 90 1.45 11.01 -21.82
C VAL A 90 1.16 11.13 -20.33
N ALA A 91 1.69 10.21 -19.52
CA ALA A 91 1.50 10.18 -18.09
C ALA A 91 2.84 10.38 -17.36
N LEU A 92 2.84 11.25 -16.35
CA LEU A 92 3.85 11.31 -15.30
C LEU A 92 3.18 10.79 -14.03
N ILE A 93 3.71 9.69 -13.48
CA ILE A 93 3.18 9.05 -12.27
C ILE A 93 4.25 9.15 -11.19
N THR A 94 3.92 9.79 -10.07
CA THR A 94 4.78 9.86 -8.90
C THR A 94 4.29 8.84 -7.88
N GLY A 95 5.17 7.93 -7.47
CA GLY A 95 4.92 6.89 -6.45
C GLY A 95 4.61 7.46 -5.08
#